data_AF-A0A246PL25-F1
#
_entry.id   AF-A0A246PL25-F1
#
_cell.length_a   1.000
_cell.length_b   1.000
_cell.length_c   1.000
_cell.angle_alpha   90.00
_cell.angle_beta   90.00
_cell.angle_gamma   90.00
#
_symmetry.space_group_name_H-M   'P 1'
#
loop_
_entity.id
_entity.type
_entity.pdbx_description
1 polymer ?
#
loop_
_entity_poly.entity_id
_entity_poly.type
_entity_poly.pdbx_seq_one_letter_code
_entity_poly.pdbx_strand_id
1 'polypeptide(L)' 'MSKYNNKKVKLDGHVFDSKAEADYYSRLKIHQAAGEITVTSS' A
#
# COMPACT_ATOMS: atom_id res chain seq x y z
N MET A 1 14.50 -23.90 0.37
CA MET A 1 14.67 -22.55 -0.19
C MET A 1 13.32 -21.89 -0.28
N SER A 2 12.97 -21.01 0.67
CA SER A 2 11.72 -20.25 0.60
C SER A 2 11.88 -19.15 -0.44
N LYS A 3 11.48 -19.44 -1.68
CA LYS A 3 11.69 -18.60 -2.87
C LYS A 3 11.04 -17.21 -2.78
N TYR A 4 10.15 -17.02 -1.80
CA TYR A 4 9.53 -15.74 -1.50
C TYR A 4 9.55 -15.55 0.01
N ASN A 5 10.58 -14.89 0.54
CA ASN A 5 10.59 -14.35 1.90
C ASN A 5 9.67 -13.12 1.97
N ASN A 6 8.47 -13.26 1.44
CA ASN A 6 7.50 -12.19 1.34
C ASN A 6 6.90 -12.00 2.73
N LYS A 7 7.38 -10.97 3.43
CA LYS A 7 6.85 -10.62 4.74
C LYS A 7 5.58 -9.82 4.51
N LYS A 8 4.46 -10.33 5.03
CA LYS A 8 3.21 -9.57 5.08
C LYS A 8 3.47 -8.25 5.79
N VAL A 9 3.06 -7.15 5.18
CA VAL A 9 3.25 -5.79 5.72
C VAL A 9 1.91 -5.27 6.20
N LYS A 10 1.80 -4.94 7.48
CA LYS A 10 0.64 -4.20 8.00
C LYS A 10 0.92 -2.71 7.91
N LEU A 11 0.09 -1.98 7.18
CA LEU A 11 0.18 -0.52 7.04
C LEU A 11 -1.23 0.06 7.12
N ASP A 12 -1.44 1.01 8.04
CA ASP A 12 -2.71 1.73 8.22
C ASP A 12 -3.93 0.81 8.46
N GLY A 13 -3.72 -0.35 9.12
CA GLY A 13 -4.76 -1.36 9.33
C GLY A 13 -4.98 -2.33 8.16
N HIS A 14 -4.36 -2.09 6.99
CA HIS A 14 -4.40 -3.00 5.85
C HIS A 14 -3.21 -3.98 5.89
N VAL A 15 -3.46 -5.25 5.56
CA VAL A 15 -2.42 -6.28 5.47
C VAL A 15 -2.09 -6.50 4.00
N PHE A 16 -0.90 -6.11 3.59
CA PHE A 16 -0.36 -6.38 2.27
C PHE A 16 0.39 -7.71 2.28
N ASP A 17 0.23 -8.49 1.22
CA ASP A 17 0.97 -9.73 1.06
C ASP A 17 2.46 -9.45 0.82
N SER A 18 2.78 -8.31 0.19
CA SER A 18 4.14 -7.94 -0.20
C SER A 18 4.56 -6.52 0.17
N LYS A 19 5.86 -6.31 0.39
CA LYS A 19 6.43 -4.95 0.54
C LYS A 19 6.15 -4.07 -0.68
N ALA A 20 6.23 -4.63 -1.89
CA ALA A 20 5.96 -3.90 -3.13
C ALA A 20 4.53 -3.35 -3.19
N GLU A 21 3.54 -4.12 -2.72
CA GLU A 21 2.14 -3.68 -2.65
C GLU A 21 1.94 -2.59 -1.60
N ALA A 22 2.57 -2.72 -0.43
CA ALA A 22 2.54 -1.69 0.61
C ALA A 22 3.21 -0.37 0.14
N ASP A 23 4.28 -0.46 -0.64
CA ASP A 23 4.98 0.69 -1.22
C ASP A 23 4.10 1.39 -2.26
N TYR A 24 3.45 0.62 -3.14
CA TYR A 24 2.47 1.14 -4.10
C TYR A 24 1.30 1.85 -3.41
N TYR A 25 0.73 1.23 -2.37
CA TYR A 25 -0.33 1.84 -1.57
C TYR A 25 0.13 3.14 -0.89
N SER A 26 1.35 3.16 -0.36
CA SER A 26 1.92 4.36 0.28
C SER A 26 2.05 5.51 -0.72
N ARG A 27 2.49 5.24 -1.95
CA ARG A 27 2.55 6.24 -3.02
C ARG A 27 1.15 6.73 -3.39
N LEU A 28 0.18 5.83 -3.51
CA LEU A 28 -1.22 6.19 -3.74
C LEU A 28 -1.75 7.11 -2.64
N LYS A 29 -1.44 6.82 -1.37
CA LYS A 29 -1.83 7.65 -0.21
C LYS A 29 -1.18 9.03 -0.26
N ILE A 30 0.07 9.15 -0.71
CA ILE A 30 0.76 10.43 -0.90
C ILE A 30 0.04 11.27 -1.95
N HIS A 31 -0.31 10.70 -3.09
CA HIS A 31 -1.04 11.41 -4.13
C HIS A 31 -2.49 11.75 -3.70
N GLN A 32 -3.14 10.91 -2.88
CA GLN A 32 -4.41 11.25 -2.24
C GLN A 32 -4.26 12.43 -1.27
N ALA A 33 -3.21 12.43 -0.44
CA ALA A 33 -2.91 13.51 0.49
C ALA A 33 -2.51 14.81 -0.23
N ALA A 34 -1.87 14.70 -1.40
CA ALA A 34 -1.55 15.81 -2.29
C ALA A 34 -2.79 16.37 -3.02
N GLY A 35 -3.96 15.72 -2.91
CA GLY A 35 -5.17 16.11 -3.61
C GLY A 35 -5.18 15.79 -5.10
N GLU A 36 -4.19 15.03 -5.60
CA GLU A 36 -4.12 14.56 -6.99
C GLU A 36 -5.08 13.38 -7.23
N ILE A 37 -5.35 12.60 -6.18
CA ILE A 37 -6.28 11.47 -6.23
C ILE A 37 -7.42 11.75 -5.27
N THR A 38 -8.56 12.14 -5.80
CA THR A 38 -9.82 12.14 -5.06
C THR A 38 -10.21 10.69 -4.82
N VAL A 39 -10.15 10.24 -3.56
CA VAL A 39 -10.90 9.06 -3.13
C VAL A 39 -12.36 9.47 -3.18
N THR A 40 -13.00 9.33 -4.34
CA THR A 40 -14.39 9.71 -4.53
C THR A 40 -15.27 8.69 -3.80
N SER A 41 -15.36 8.85 -2.49
CA SER A 41 -16.47 8.33 -1.68
C SER A 41 -17.65 9.26 -1.91
N SER A 42 -18.29 9.10 -3.07
CA SER A 42 -19.62 9.68 -3.34
C SER A 42 -20.69 8.88 -2.60
#